data_AF-A0A4V1K0L7-F1
#
_entry.id   AF-A0A4V1K0L7-F1
#
_cell.length_a   1.000
_cell.length_b   1.000
_cell.length_c   1.000
_cell.angle_alpha   90.00
_cell.angle_beta   90.00
_cell.angle_gamma   90.00
#
_symmetry.space_group_name_H-M   'P 1'
#
loop_
_entity.id
_entity.type
_entity.pdbx_description
1 polymer ?
#
loop_
_entity_poly.entity_id
_entity_poly.type
_entity_poly.pdbx_seq_one_letter_code
_entity_poly.pdbx_strand_id
1 'polypeptide(L)'
;MKLKNTLGLAIGSLIAATSFGVLAQGQGAVEGELFYKKQYNDSVKHIEDGFNPGARIGYFLTDDLSLNLSYDKTNHTRSNDGTGNQKIKGDTGSLVAQYHFGQAGVDSLRPYVEGGFGHQSRTNVQADGHSGRDQTTFATIGTGVKYYFTNNLYARAGVEADYGLDNGKWDYSALVGLGVNFGGNAGAAAPAPTPAPAPEPVPEPEAPVAQVVRVELDVKFDFDKAVVKPNSYGDVKNLADFMAQYPATNVEVAGHTDSVGPDAYNQKLSQRRADAVKQVLVKDGVAPSRVTAVGYGESRPVADNATEAGRAVNRRVEASVEATAQ
;
A
#
# COMPACT_ATOMS: atom_id res chain seq x y z
N MET A 1 25.39 -36.02 -40.61
CA MET A 1 24.90 -35.79 -39.23
C MET A 1 25.65 -34.62 -38.61
N LYS A 2 25.01 -33.46 -38.48
CA LYS A 2 25.49 -32.30 -37.71
C LYS A 2 24.28 -31.75 -36.97
N LEU A 3 24.13 -32.08 -35.68
CA LEU A 3 23.13 -31.45 -34.83
C LEU A 3 23.64 -30.05 -34.46
N LYS A 4 22.93 -29.04 -34.97
CA LYS A 4 23.01 -27.67 -34.48
C LYS A 4 22.23 -27.65 -33.15
N ASN A 5 22.91 -27.38 -32.03
CA ASN A 5 22.25 -27.24 -30.73
C ASN A 5 21.42 -25.95 -30.73
N THR A 6 20.12 -26.16 -30.91
CA THR A 6 19.01 -25.36 -30.46
C THR A 6 19.07 -25.21 -28.94
N LEU A 7 19.60 -24.08 -28.44
CA LEU A 7 19.21 -23.59 -27.13
C LEU A 7 18.06 -22.60 -27.37
N GLY A 8 16.84 -23.11 -27.25
CA GLY A 8 15.64 -22.29 -27.33
C GLY A 8 15.66 -21.25 -26.22
N LEU A 9 15.79 -19.98 -26.60
CA LEU A 9 15.34 -18.87 -25.78
C LEU A 9 13.80 -18.94 -25.72
N ALA A 10 13.29 -19.77 -24.82
CA ALA A 10 11.93 -19.62 -24.31
C ALA A 10 12.01 -18.63 -23.13
N ILE A 11 12.33 -17.36 -23.41
CA ILE A 11 11.97 -16.29 -22.49
C ILE A 11 10.49 -16.09 -22.72
N GLY A 12 9.72 -16.82 -21.93
CA GLY A 12 8.28 -16.79 -21.93
C GLY A 12 7.80 -15.34 -21.96
N SER A 13 6.91 -15.10 -22.89
CA SER A 13 5.91 -14.06 -22.89
C SER A 13 5.27 -13.90 -21.49
N LEU A 14 5.95 -13.16 -20.64
CA LEU A 14 5.41 -12.45 -19.49
C LEU A 14 5.80 -10.97 -19.62
N ILE A 15 5.70 -10.44 -20.83
CA ILE A 15 5.41 -9.03 -20.99
C ILE A 15 3.93 -8.91 -20.63
N ALA A 16 3.65 -8.73 -19.34
CA ALA A 16 2.41 -8.11 -18.89
C ALA A 16 2.43 -6.66 -19.38
N ALA A 17 2.20 -6.48 -20.68
CA ALA A 17 1.98 -5.22 -21.34
C ALA A 17 0.58 -4.71 -20.99
N THR A 18 0.33 -4.42 -19.72
CA THR A 18 -0.90 -3.77 -19.28
C THR A 18 -0.63 -2.91 -18.05
N SER A 19 0.23 -1.88 -18.22
CA SER A 19 0.06 -0.53 -17.67
C SER A 19 1.42 0.18 -17.60
N PHE A 20 1.65 1.16 -18.47
CA PHE A 20 2.68 2.18 -18.28
C PHE A 20 2.35 3.15 -17.12
N GLY A 21 1.44 2.75 -16.23
CA GLY A 21 1.01 3.50 -15.07
C GLY A 21 0.99 2.57 -13.85
N VAL A 22 1.23 3.18 -12.70
CA VAL A 22 1.32 2.59 -11.36
C VAL A 22 2.76 2.20 -10.96
N LEU A 23 3.19 2.71 -9.80
CA LEU A 23 4.58 2.90 -9.35
C LEU A 23 5.53 1.73 -9.66
N ALA A 24 6.64 2.04 -10.36
CA ALA A 24 7.60 1.06 -10.85
C ALA A 24 8.64 0.61 -9.82
N GLN A 25 8.27 0.44 -8.55
CA GLN A 25 9.24 0.17 -7.48
C GLN A 25 8.72 -0.74 -6.36
N GLY A 26 7.68 -1.54 -6.62
CA GLY A 26 7.07 -2.44 -5.63
C GLY A 26 7.06 -3.89 -6.08
N GLN A 27 6.47 -4.76 -5.25
CA GLN A 27 6.30 -6.17 -5.52
C GLN A 27 5.74 -6.42 -6.95
N GLY A 28 6.39 -7.31 -7.69
CA GLY A 28 6.05 -7.64 -9.06
C GLY A 28 6.64 -6.71 -10.12
N ALA A 29 7.40 -5.68 -9.72
CA ALA A 29 8.11 -4.83 -10.67
C ALA A 29 9.25 -5.59 -11.34
N VAL A 30 9.54 -5.21 -12.58
CA VAL A 30 10.66 -5.70 -13.37
C VAL A 30 11.65 -4.55 -13.57
N GLU A 31 12.94 -4.81 -13.33
CA GLU A 31 14.01 -3.86 -13.62
C GLU A 31 14.86 -4.34 -14.80
N GLY A 32 15.23 -3.41 -15.67
CA GLY A 32 16.24 -3.61 -16.71
C GLY A 32 17.38 -2.61 -16.51
N GLU A 33 18.62 -3.08 -16.42
CA GLU A 33 19.81 -2.26 -16.19
C GLU A 33 20.88 -2.57 -17.23
N LEU A 34 21.53 -1.52 -17.73
CA LEU A 34 22.83 -1.61 -18.40
C LEU A 34 23.91 -1.14 -17.44
N PHE A 35 24.97 -1.93 -17.29
CA PHE A 35 26.04 -1.64 -16.35
C PHE A 35 27.43 -1.82 -16.94
N TYR A 36 28.39 -1.17 -16.31
CA TYR A 36 29.81 -1.34 -16.54
C TYR A 36 30.46 -1.76 -15.23
N LYS A 37 31.15 -2.90 -15.27
CA LYS A 37 31.89 -3.45 -14.13
C LYS A 37 33.40 -3.31 -14.38
N LYS A 38 34.12 -2.75 -13.43
CA LYS A 38 35.59 -2.68 -13.42
C LYS A 38 36.11 -3.70 -12.41
N GLN A 39 36.86 -4.68 -12.88
CA GLN A 39 37.45 -5.73 -12.06
C GLN A 39 38.82 -5.28 -11.52
N TYR A 40 39.03 -5.44 -10.22
CA TYR A 40 40.29 -5.23 -9.53
C TYR A 40 40.82 -6.59 -9.09
N ASN A 41 41.87 -7.07 -9.76
CA ASN A 41 42.51 -8.33 -9.44
C ASN A 41 43.85 -8.05 -8.73
N ASP A 42 43.93 -8.34 -7.44
CA ASP A 42 45.12 -8.03 -6.63
C ASP A 42 46.28 -9.03 -6.85
N SER A 43 46.07 -10.05 -7.69
CA SER A 43 47.08 -11.08 -7.97
C SER A 43 48.02 -10.77 -9.14
N VAL A 44 47.85 -9.66 -9.87
CA VAL A 44 48.66 -9.36 -11.06
C VAL A 44 48.99 -7.87 -11.16
N LYS A 45 50.27 -7.51 -10.94
CA LYS A 45 50.79 -6.17 -11.29
C LYS A 45 50.72 -5.97 -12.81
N HIS A 46 50.32 -4.77 -13.23
CA HIS A 46 50.22 -4.32 -14.64
C HIS A 46 49.11 -4.98 -15.47
N ILE A 47 47.85 -4.81 -15.07
CA ILE A 47 46.71 -4.99 -15.98
C ILE A 47 46.18 -3.61 -16.37
N GLU A 48 46.19 -3.31 -17.68
CA GLU A 48 45.50 -2.14 -18.23
C GLU A 48 43.99 -2.29 -18.03
N ASP A 49 43.36 -1.21 -17.55
CA ASP A 49 41.96 -1.11 -17.15
C ASP A 49 40.97 -1.78 -18.12
N GLY A 50 40.34 -2.88 -17.71
CA GLY A 50 39.25 -3.52 -18.45
C GLY A 50 37.88 -3.15 -17.86
N PHE A 51 36.99 -2.63 -18.70
CA PHE A 51 35.58 -2.44 -18.36
C PHE A 51 34.75 -3.56 -18.98
N ASN A 52 33.91 -4.19 -18.17
CA ASN A 52 32.99 -5.23 -18.60
C ASN A 52 31.59 -4.62 -18.78
N PRO A 53 31.13 -4.37 -20.02
CA PRO A 53 29.74 -4.01 -20.27
C PRO A 53 28.84 -5.23 -20.02
N GLY A 54 27.70 -4.98 -19.39
CA GLY A 54 26.72 -6.01 -19.09
C GLY A 54 25.30 -5.48 -19.03
N ALA A 55 24.36 -6.42 -18.94
CA ALA A 55 22.95 -6.15 -18.74
C ALA A 55 22.40 -7.01 -17.59
N ARG A 56 21.43 -6.48 -16.87
CA ARG A 56 20.75 -7.14 -15.76
C ARG A 56 19.25 -7.00 -15.96
N ILE A 57 18.52 -8.09 -15.70
CA ILE A 57 17.07 -8.10 -15.58
C ILE A 57 16.73 -8.59 -14.18
N GLY A 58 15.96 -7.80 -13.44
CA GLY A 58 15.54 -8.11 -12.09
C GLY A 58 14.03 -8.19 -11.95
N TYR A 59 13.58 -8.99 -10.99
CA TYR A 59 12.18 -9.10 -10.60
C TYR A 59 12.02 -8.90 -9.10
N PHE A 60 11.17 -7.96 -8.69
CA PHE A 60 10.88 -7.67 -7.29
C PHE A 60 9.91 -8.71 -6.71
N LEU A 61 10.42 -9.56 -5.83
CA LEU A 61 9.63 -10.57 -5.10
C LEU A 61 8.79 -9.91 -3.99
N THR A 62 9.32 -8.84 -3.41
CA THR A 62 8.69 -7.94 -2.43
C THR A 62 9.14 -6.51 -2.74
N ASP A 63 8.70 -5.51 -1.97
CA ASP A 63 9.10 -4.10 -2.18
C ASP A 63 10.61 -3.85 -1.95
N ASP A 64 11.26 -4.71 -1.17
CA ASP A 64 12.67 -4.59 -0.80
C ASP A 64 13.55 -5.69 -1.41
N LEU A 65 13.01 -6.88 -1.68
CA LEU A 65 13.76 -8.02 -2.19
C LEU A 65 13.52 -8.24 -3.69
N SER A 66 14.60 -8.23 -4.48
CA SER A 66 14.58 -8.60 -5.90
C SER A 66 15.50 -9.77 -6.22
N LEU A 67 15.16 -10.50 -7.27
CA LEU A 67 15.98 -11.55 -7.87
C LEU A 67 16.46 -11.09 -9.25
N ASN A 68 17.78 -11.12 -9.48
CA ASN A 68 18.42 -10.49 -10.62
C ASN A 68 19.25 -11.48 -11.41
N LEU A 69 18.94 -11.60 -12.70
CA LEU A 69 19.74 -12.32 -13.67
C LEU A 69 20.60 -11.30 -14.42
N SER A 70 21.91 -11.48 -14.43
CA SER A 70 22.83 -10.63 -15.18
C SER A 70 23.76 -11.39 -16.08
N TYR A 71 24.20 -10.70 -17.14
CA TYR A 71 25.18 -11.16 -18.08
C TYR A 71 26.15 -10.02 -18.42
N ASP A 72 27.46 -10.27 -18.31
CA ASP A 72 28.50 -9.31 -18.70
C ASP A 72 29.59 -9.95 -19.55
N LYS A 73 30.21 -9.12 -20.39
CA LYS A 73 31.34 -9.52 -21.23
C LYS A 73 32.64 -8.98 -20.69
N THR A 74 33.59 -9.88 -20.48
CA THR A 74 34.96 -9.55 -20.12
C THR A 74 35.78 -9.32 -21.39
N ASN A 75 36.32 -8.12 -21.56
CA ASN A 75 37.29 -7.82 -22.62
C ASN A 75 38.51 -7.12 -21.99
N HIS A 76 39.54 -7.88 -21.65
CA HIS A 76 40.77 -7.33 -21.08
C HIS A 76 41.91 -7.43 -22.09
N THR A 77 42.76 -6.41 -22.13
CA THR A 77 44.02 -6.43 -22.88
C THR A 77 45.15 -6.55 -21.88
N ARG A 78 45.94 -7.62 -21.98
CA ARG A 78 47.16 -7.80 -21.17
C ARG A 78 48.36 -7.39 -22.03
N SER A 79 49.10 -6.39 -21.58
CA SER A 79 50.44 -6.09 -22.10
C SER A 79 51.42 -7.08 -21.47
N ASN A 80 52.24 -7.72 -22.29
CA ASN A 80 53.31 -8.60 -21.83
C ASN A 80 54.65 -7.91 -22.11
N ASP A 81 55.54 -7.87 -21.11
CA ASP A 81 56.87 -7.26 -21.21
C ASP A 81 57.74 -7.96 -22.27
N GLY A 82 57.56 -7.56 -23.54
CA GLY A 82 58.43 -7.90 -24.68
C GLY A 82 57.89 -8.85 -25.77
N THR A 83 56.62 -9.31 -25.74
CA THR A 83 56.11 -10.27 -26.77
C THR A 83 54.71 -9.98 -27.35
N GLY A 84 54.15 -8.79 -27.09
CA GLY A 84 52.90 -8.31 -27.71
C GLY A 84 51.64 -8.43 -26.85
N ASN A 85 50.53 -7.86 -27.34
CA ASN A 85 49.28 -7.72 -26.60
C ASN A 85 48.39 -8.95 -26.74
N GLN A 86 47.95 -9.57 -25.64
CA GLN A 86 46.96 -10.65 -25.65
C GLN A 86 45.58 -10.16 -25.18
N LYS A 87 44.54 -10.50 -25.95
CA LYS A 87 43.14 -10.17 -25.62
C LYS A 87 42.50 -11.35 -24.88
N ILE A 88 42.11 -11.13 -23.64
CA ILE A 88 41.30 -12.05 -22.85
C ILE A 88 39.84 -11.70 -23.11
N LYS A 89 39.07 -12.72 -23.54
CA LYS A 89 37.63 -12.60 -23.74
C LYS A 89 36.93 -13.54 -22.77
N GLY A 90 35.82 -13.11 -22.21
CA GLY A 90 35.00 -13.97 -21.39
C GLY A 90 33.57 -13.50 -21.30
N ASP A 91 32.73 -14.38 -20.79
CA ASP A 91 31.32 -14.16 -20.58
C ASP A 91 30.99 -14.62 -19.16
N THR A 92 30.24 -13.80 -18.44
CA THR A 92 29.82 -14.07 -17.06
C THR A 92 28.30 -14.06 -17.03
N GLY A 93 27.69 -15.08 -16.43
CA GLY A 93 26.27 -15.09 -16.10
C GLY A 93 26.08 -15.28 -14.61
N SER A 94 25.17 -14.54 -13.98
CA SER A 94 24.93 -14.64 -12.53
C SER A 94 23.47 -14.46 -12.16
N LEU A 95 23.08 -15.10 -11.06
CA LEU A 95 21.77 -14.96 -10.43
C LEU A 95 22.00 -14.50 -8.99
N VAL A 96 21.48 -13.31 -8.63
CA VAL A 96 21.68 -12.71 -7.32
C VAL A 96 20.37 -12.27 -6.69
N ALA A 97 20.21 -12.53 -5.40
CA ALA A 97 19.17 -11.92 -4.60
C ALA A 97 19.70 -10.58 -4.07
N GLN A 98 18.93 -9.50 -4.21
CA GLN A 98 19.30 -8.16 -3.79
C GLN A 98 18.23 -7.61 -2.85
N TYR A 99 18.65 -7.23 -1.65
CA TYR A 99 17.81 -6.61 -0.64
C TYR A 99 18.10 -5.11 -0.56
N HIS A 100 17.07 -4.30 -0.71
CA HIS A 100 17.14 -2.85 -0.69
C HIS A 100 16.67 -2.33 0.67
N PHE A 101 17.33 -1.28 1.15
CA PHE A 101 16.95 -0.59 2.37
C PHE A 101 16.25 0.72 2.03
N GLY A 102 15.26 1.07 2.86
CA GLY A 102 14.50 2.30 2.72
C GLY A 102 13.44 2.24 1.63
N GLN A 103 12.62 3.29 1.59
CA GLN A 103 11.48 3.40 0.71
C GLN A 103 11.89 3.96 -0.66
N ALA A 104 11.22 3.47 -1.70
CA ALA A 104 11.44 3.93 -3.06
C ALA A 104 10.61 5.19 -3.35
N GLY A 105 11.21 6.15 -4.05
CA GLY A 105 10.55 7.39 -4.48
C GLY A 105 11.40 8.21 -5.44
N VAL A 106 10.85 9.33 -5.92
CA VAL A 106 11.62 10.33 -6.69
C VAL A 106 12.69 10.96 -5.81
N ASP A 107 13.89 11.15 -6.35
CA ASP A 107 15.05 11.68 -5.64
C ASP A 107 15.38 10.88 -4.36
N SER A 108 15.11 9.58 -4.39
CA SER A 108 15.42 8.67 -3.29
C SER A 108 16.72 7.92 -3.53
N LEU A 109 17.48 7.72 -2.45
CA LEU A 109 18.65 6.86 -2.42
C LEU A 109 18.33 5.61 -1.62
N ARG A 110 18.45 4.44 -2.26
CA ARG A 110 18.25 3.12 -1.64
C ARG A 110 19.58 2.37 -1.57
N PRO A 111 20.18 2.23 -0.38
CA PRO A 111 21.28 1.29 -0.17
C PRO A 111 20.79 -0.14 -0.42
N TYR A 112 21.68 -1.03 -0.84
CA TYR A 112 21.37 -2.45 -0.99
C TYR A 112 22.53 -3.35 -0.59
N VAL A 113 22.19 -4.59 -0.30
CA VAL A 113 23.12 -5.72 -0.23
C VAL A 113 22.65 -6.79 -1.20
N GLU A 114 23.57 -7.53 -1.80
CA GLU A 114 23.24 -8.63 -2.70
C GLU A 114 24.13 -9.84 -2.46
N GLY A 115 23.60 -11.02 -2.80
CA GLY A 115 24.33 -12.27 -2.72
C GLY A 115 23.76 -13.30 -3.67
N GLY A 116 24.62 -14.16 -4.20
CA GLY A 116 24.19 -15.17 -5.16
C GLY A 116 25.34 -15.96 -5.76
N PHE A 117 25.10 -16.50 -6.95
CA PHE A 117 26.06 -17.36 -7.63
C PHE A 117 26.14 -17.00 -9.11
N GLY A 118 27.29 -17.27 -9.69
CA GLY A 118 27.50 -17.09 -11.12
C GLY A 118 28.47 -18.10 -11.69
N HIS A 119 28.53 -18.09 -13.01
CA HIS A 119 29.45 -18.89 -13.78
C HIS A 119 30.13 -17.98 -14.80
N GLN A 120 31.45 -18.10 -14.88
CA GLN A 120 32.29 -17.34 -15.78
C GLN A 120 33.08 -18.28 -16.68
N SER A 121 33.10 -17.97 -17.97
CA SER A 121 33.96 -18.63 -18.95
C SER A 121 34.91 -17.61 -19.55
N ARG A 122 36.22 -17.81 -19.41
CA ARG A 122 37.26 -16.98 -20.02
C ARG A 122 38.06 -17.79 -21.01
N THR A 123 38.40 -17.20 -22.15
CA THR A 123 39.29 -17.77 -23.17
C THR A 123 40.57 -16.96 -23.26
N ASN A 124 41.66 -17.64 -23.60
CA ASN A 124 43.01 -17.08 -23.67
C ASN A 124 43.57 -16.72 -22.28
N VAL A 125 43.19 -17.47 -21.24
CA VAL A 125 43.84 -17.42 -19.92
C VAL A 125 45.11 -18.27 -20.02
N GLN A 126 46.27 -17.69 -19.69
CA GLN A 126 47.56 -18.36 -19.87
C GLN A 126 47.87 -19.25 -18.67
N ALA A 127 47.97 -20.56 -18.91
CA ALA A 127 48.59 -21.53 -18.01
C ALA A 127 49.68 -22.27 -18.82
N ASP A 128 50.92 -22.27 -18.32
CA ASP A 128 52.02 -23.12 -18.81
C ASP A 128 52.22 -23.12 -20.34
N GLY A 129 52.30 -21.92 -20.93
CA GLY A 129 52.67 -21.74 -22.34
C GLY A 129 51.58 -22.07 -23.38
N HIS A 130 50.37 -22.47 -22.95
CA HIS A 130 49.24 -22.74 -23.83
C HIS A 130 48.04 -21.83 -23.48
N SER A 131 47.37 -21.27 -24.49
CA SER A 131 46.13 -20.51 -24.30
C SER A 131 44.94 -21.47 -24.12
N GLY A 132 44.32 -21.47 -22.94
CA GLY A 132 43.20 -22.35 -22.60
C GLY A 132 41.85 -21.64 -22.45
N ARG A 133 40.78 -22.43 -22.26
CA ARG A 133 39.49 -21.97 -21.74
C ARG A 133 39.44 -22.29 -20.25
N ASP A 134 39.18 -21.27 -19.45
CA ASP A 134 38.95 -21.36 -18.02
C ASP A 134 37.46 -21.21 -17.74
N GLN A 135 36.93 -22.04 -16.85
CA GLN A 135 35.54 -22.00 -16.41
C GLN A 135 35.54 -22.03 -14.90
N THR A 136 34.89 -21.04 -14.28
CA THR A 136 34.82 -20.92 -12.82
C THR A 136 33.39 -20.64 -12.40
N THR A 137 32.91 -21.40 -11.42
CA THR A 137 31.69 -21.10 -10.68
C THR A 137 32.07 -20.33 -9.42
N PHE A 138 31.34 -19.27 -9.12
CA PHE A 138 31.64 -18.38 -8.00
C PHE A 138 30.40 -18.05 -7.18
N ALA A 139 30.61 -17.81 -5.89
CA ALA A 139 29.64 -17.15 -5.03
C ALA A 139 29.95 -15.66 -5.01
N THR A 140 28.92 -14.81 -5.06
CA THR A 140 29.09 -13.35 -5.02
C THR A 140 28.45 -12.75 -3.78
N ILE A 141 29.06 -11.71 -3.24
CA ILE A 141 28.46 -10.82 -2.26
C ILE A 141 28.77 -9.37 -2.64
N GLY A 142 27.78 -8.51 -2.58
CA GLY A 142 27.92 -7.12 -3.01
C GLY A 142 27.09 -6.16 -2.18
N THR A 143 27.43 -4.88 -2.30
CA THR A 143 26.67 -3.79 -1.70
C THR A 143 26.82 -2.53 -2.53
N GLY A 144 25.85 -1.64 -2.42
CA GLY A 144 25.92 -0.36 -3.10
C GLY A 144 24.71 0.50 -2.84
N VAL A 145 24.51 1.47 -3.72
CA VAL A 145 23.41 2.42 -3.67
C VAL A 145 22.74 2.51 -5.03
N LYS A 146 21.40 2.61 -5.04
CA LYS A 146 20.60 3.01 -6.18
C LYS A 146 20.03 4.39 -5.91
N TYR A 147 20.27 5.34 -6.81
CA TYR A 147 19.67 6.68 -6.79
C TYR A 147 18.61 6.78 -7.87
N TYR A 148 17.37 7.06 -7.48
CA TYR A 148 16.23 7.17 -8.39
C TYR A 148 16.01 8.63 -8.78
N PHE A 149 16.30 8.96 -10.05
CA PHE A 149 16.07 10.30 -10.62
C PHE A 149 14.59 10.55 -10.90
N THR A 150 13.85 9.49 -11.19
CA THR A 150 12.41 9.51 -11.45
C THR A 150 11.76 8.31 -10.79
N ASN A 151 10.44 8.16 -10.92
CA ASN A 151 9.70 6.98 -10.44
C ASN A 151 10.15 5.65 -11.08
N ASN A 152 10.96 5.70 -12.14
CA ASN A 152 11.29 4.55 -12.97
C ASN A 152 12.78 4.48 -13.28
N LEU A 153 13.48 5.61 -13.38
CA LEU A 153 14.87 5.69 -13.80
C LEU A 153 15.79 5.79 -12.59
N TYR A 154 16.87 5.01 -12.62
CA TYR A 154 17.87 5.03 -11.56
C TYR A 154 19.29 4.90 -12.09
N ALA A 155 20.23 5.42 -11.29
CA ALA A 155 21.63 5.08 -11.36
C ALA A 155 21.99 4.16 -10.20
N ARG A 156 22.86 3.20 -10.47
CA ARG A 156 23.41 2.28 -9.49
C ARG A 156 24.92 2.49 -9.40
N ALA A 157 25.44 2.47 -8.19
CA ALA A 157 26.86 2.32 -7.92
C ALA A 157 27.03 1.23 -6.87
N GLY A 158 28.08 0.41 -6.98
CA GLY A 158 28.30 -0.67 -6.02
C GLY A 158 29.66 -1.31 -6.13
N VAL A 159 29.91 -2.23 -5.20
CA VAL A 159 31.06 -3.11 -5.17
C VAL A 159 30.60 -4.55 -4.98
N GLU A 160 31.23 -5.48 -5.67
CA GLU A 160 30.95 -6.92 -5.62
C GLU A 160 32.27 -7.66 -5.33
N ALA A 161 32.21 -8.72 -4.53
CA ALA A 161 33.29 -9.63 -4.24
C ALA A 161 32.88 -11.05 -4.65
N ASP A 162 33.64 -11.65 -5.56
CA ASP A 162 33.41 -12.96 -6.13
C ASP A 162 34.40 -13.96 -5.53
N TYR A 163 33.88 -14.99 -4.85
CA TYR A 163 34.66 -16.11 -4.36
C TYR A 163 34.55 -17.29 -5.31
N GLY A 164 35.62 -17.59 -6.04
CA GLY A 164 35.69 -18.73 -6.93
C GLY A 164 35.66 -20.05 -6.15
N LEU A 165 34.61 -20.85 -6.36
CA LEU A 165 34.42 -22.12 -5.66
C LEU A 165 35.39 -23.20 -6.14
N ASP A 166 35.82 -23.10 -7.40
CA ASP A 166 36.74 -24.06 -8.03
C ASP A 166 38.22 -23.76 -7.70
N ASN A 167 38.56 -22.50 -7.48
CA ASN A 167 39.95 -22.03 -7.34
C ASN A 167 40.27 -21.37 -5.99
N GLY A 168 39.27 -21.13 -5.14
CA GLY A 168 39.42 -20.56 -3.80
C GLY A 168 39.89 -19.10 -3.78
N LYS A 169 39.77 -18.37 -4.89
CA LYS A 169 40.26 -17.00 -5.02
C LYS A 169 39.15 -15.97 -4.89
N TRP A 170 39.50 -14.81 -4.35
CA TRP A 170 38.64 -13.64 -4.28
C TRP A 170 38.98 -12.68 -5.42
N ASP A 171 37.96 -12.27 -6.18
CA ASP A 171 38.03 -11.19 -7.16
C ASP A 171 37.10 -10.06 -6.69
N TYR A 172 37.53 -8.80 -6.83
CA TYR A 172 36.73 -7.64 -6.45
C TYR A 172 36.36 -6.82 -7.67
N SER A 173 35.19 -6.20 -7.64
CA SER A 173 34.70 -5.36 -8.74
C SER A 173 34.00 -4.12 -8.22
N ALA A 174 34.20 -2.99 -8.89
CA ALA A 174 33.31 -1.84 -8.76
C ALA A 174 32.38 -1.80 -9.97
N LEU A 175 31.14 -1.35 -9.78
CA LEU A 175 30.15 -1.25 -10.84
C LEU A 175 29.43 0.08 -10.82
N VAL A 176 29.07 0.55 -12.01
CA VAL A 176 28.10 1.62 -12.22
C VAL A 176 27.09 1.18 -13.26
N GLY A 177 25.83 1.54 -13.06
CA GLY A 177 24.74 1.14 -13.94
C GLY A 177 23.68 2.22 -14.07
N LEU A 178 22.96 2.16 -15.19
CA LEU A 178 21.74 2.93 -15.41
C LEU A 178 20.63 1.95 -15.74
N GLY A 179 19.52 2.09 -15.04
CA GLY A 179 18.41 1.18 -15.18
C GLY A 179 17.07 1.88 -15.19
N VAL A 180 16.09 1.10 -15.61
CA VAL A 180 14.70 1.48 -15.66
C VAL A 180 13.85 0.37 -15.07
N ASN A 181 12.86 0.75 -14.27
CA ASN A 181 11.88 -0.15 -13.72
C ASN A 181 10.54 0.01 -14.42
N PHE A 182 9.82 -1.11 -14.55
CA PHE A 182 8.50 -1.17 -15.13
C PHE A 182 7.61 -2.15 -14.38
N GLY A 183 6.31 -1.88 -14.38
CA GLY A 183 5.34 -2.74 -13.72
C GLY A 183 5.53 -2.78 -12.21
N GLY A 184 4.84 -3.71 -11.57
CA GLY A 184 4.70 -3.76 -10.12
C GLY A 184 3.27 -3.50 -9.72
N ASN A 185 2.79 -4.31 -8.79
CA ASN A 185 1.66 -3.89 -7.98
C ASN A 185 2.22 -2.79 -7.08
N ALA A 186 2.01 -1.51 -7.42
CA ALA A 186 1.66 -0.64 -6.29
C ALA A 186 0.38 -1.28 -5.78
N GLY A 187 0.48 -2.00 -4.66
CA GLY A 187 -0.61 -2.81 -4.11
C GLY A 187 -1.87 -2.03 -4.34
N ALA A 188 -2.78 -2.59 -5.16
CA ALA A 188 -3.84 -1.90 -5.88
C ALA A 188 -4.10 -0.56 -5.20
N ALA A 189 -3.64 0.55 -5.82
CA ALA A 189 -3.96 1.87 -5.31
C ALA A 189 -5.41 1.77 -4.84
N ALA A 190 -5.64 1.93 -3.52
CA ALA A 190 -6.99 1.89 -2.98
C ALA A 190 -7.80 2.72 -3.96
N PRO A 191 -8.87 2.15 -4.55
CA PRO A 191 -9.44 2.61 -5.80
C PRO A 191 -9.48 4.13 -5.74
N ALA A 192 -8.81 4.80 -6.69
CA ALA A 192 -8.79 6.25 -6.72
C ALA A 192 -10.25 6.71 -6.56
N PRO A 193 -10.54 7.67 -5.66
CA PRO A 193 -11.88 8.20 -5.54
C PRO A 193 -12.34 8.59 -6.95
N THR A 194 -13.55 8.16 -7.29
CA THR A 194 -14.20 8.39 -8.58
C THR A 194 -13.99 9.85 -9.02
N PRO A 195 -13.76 10.16 -10.31
CA PRO A 195 -13.42 11.51 -10.74
C PRO A 195 -14.45 12.51 -10.22
N ALA A 196 -13.98 13.48 -9.43
CA ALA A 196 -14.78 14.63 -9.09
C ALA A 196 -15.21 15.34 -10.39
N PRO A 197 -16.44 15.89 -10.46
CA PRO A 197 -16.83 16.80 -11.52
C PRO A 197 -15.80 17.96 -11.67
N ALA A 198 -15.69 18.50 -12.88
CA ALA A 198 -14.78 19.58 -13.27
C ALA A 198 -14.79 20.79 -12.31
N PRO A 199 -13.71 21.59 -12.24
CA PRO A 199 -13.38 22.41 -11.09
C PRO A 199 -14.28 23.65 -10.98
N GLU A 200 -14.94 23.78 -9.83
CA GLU A 200 -15.46 25.05 -9.33
C GLU A 200 -14.33 25.86 -8.65
N PRO A 201 -14.39 27.20 -8.66
CA PRO A 201 -13.24 28.08 -8.42
C PRO A 201 -12.68 27.96 -6.99
N VAL A 202 -11.36 28.07 -6.89
CA VAL A 202 -10.49 27.81 -5.72
C VAL A 202 -11.04 28.39 -4.40
N PRO A 203 -11.24 27.58 -3.35
CA PRO A 203 -11.57 28.07 -2.02
C PRO A 203 -10.32 28.43 -1.19
N GLU A 204 -10.50 29.48 -0.40
CA GLU A 204 -9.64 30.13 0.60
C GLU A 204 -9.22 29.16 1.74
N PRO A 205 -8.19 29.46 2.59
CA PRO A 205 -7.55 28.48 3.47
C PRO A 205 -8.53 27.73 4.39
N GLU A 206 -8.35 26.41 4.49
CA GLU A 206 -9.24 25.51 5.23
C GLU A 206 -9.34 25.86 6.72
N ALA A 207 -10.58 26.17 7.14
CA ALA A 207 -11.00 26.26 8.53
C ALA A 207 -10.97 24.87 9.20
N PRO A 208 -10.79 24.78 10.54
CA PRO A 208 -10.59 23.51 11.23
C PRO A 208 -11.79 22.57 11.06
N VAL A 209 -11.51 21.28 10.88
CA VAL A 209 -12.50 20.19 10.80
C VAL A 209 -13.33 20.14 12.08
N ALA A 210 -14.60 20.51 11.94
CA ALA A 210 -15.54 20.57 13.03
C ALA A 210 -16.01 19.16 13.43
N GLN A 211 -15.93 18.83 14.72
CA GLN A 211 -16.25 17.49 15.23
C GLN A 211 -17.76 17.33 15.35
N VAL A 212 -18.38 16.35 14.66
CA VAL A 212 -19.82 16.10 14.80
C VAL A 212 -20.08 15.29 16.08
N VAL A 213 -20.91 15.79 16.98
CA VAL A 213 -21.36 15.14 18.22
C VAL A 213 -22.84 14.74 18.07
N ARG A 214 -23.18 13.50 18.47
CA ARG A 214 -24.55 12.94 18.37
C ARG A 214 -25.06 12.47 19.73
N VAL A 215 -26.32 12.74 20.03
CA VAL A 215 -27.04 12.25 21.22
C VAL A 215 -28.32 11.54 20.78
N GLU A 216 -28.58 10.36 21.36
CA GLU A 216 -29.78 9.54 21.14
C GLU A 216 -30.56 9.36 22.45
N LEU A 217 -31.88 9.30 22.35
CA LEU A 217 -32.82 9.13 23.46
C LEU A 217 -33.78 7.98 23.14
N ASP A 218 -33.95 7.06 24.09
CA ASP A 218 -34.93 5.97 24.03
C ASP A 218 -35.72 5.88 25.35
N VAL A 219 -37.00 6.24 25.32
CA VAL A 219 -37.88 6.26 26.50
C VAL A 219 -38.93 5.17 26.40
N LYS A 220 -38.97 4.26 27.38
CA LYS A 220 -39.94 3.15 27.43
C LYS A 220 -41.23 3.51 28.19
N PHE A 221 -42.36 3.01 27.70
CA PHE A 221 -43.70 3.24 28.25
C PHE A 221 -44.38 1.95 28.71
N ASP A 222 -45.22 2.07 29.75
CA ASP A 222 -46.11 1.00 30.16
C ASP A 222 -47.24 0.79 29.14
N PHE A 223 -47.86 -0.39 29.21
CA PHE A 223 -49.02 -0.73 28.40
C PHE A 223 -50.13 0.32 28.53
N ASP A 224 -50.63 0.79 27.40
CA ASP A 224 -51.68 1.81 27.27
C ASP A 224 -51.46 3.14 28.02
N LYS A 225 -50.20 3.45 28.40
CA LYS A 225 -49.84 4.71 29.06
C LYS A 225 -48.98 5.60 28.16
N ALA A 226 -49.14 6.90 28.36
CA ALA A 226 -48.35 7.96 27.74
C ALA A 226 -47.61 8.84 28.77
N VAL A 227 -47.43 8.33 29.99
CA VAL A 227 -46.72 9.05 31.07
C VAL A 227 -45.24 8.67 31.03
N VAL A 228 -44.36 9.67 30.95
CA VAL A 228 -42.91 9.49 31.06
C VAL A 228 -42.56 9.06 32.48
N LYS A 229 -41.77 7.99 32.63
CA LYS A 229 -41.40 7.47 33.95
C LYS A 229 -40.35 8.37 34.63
N PRO A 230 -40.34 8.45 35.97
CA PRO A 230 -39.34 9.22 36.72
C PRO A 230 -37.88 8.93 36.31
N ASN A 231 -37.62 7.66 36.00
CA ASN A 231 -36.33 7.11 35.63
C ASN A 231 -35.80 7.70 34.32
N SER A 232 -36.70 8.08 33.40
CA SER A 232 -36.36 8.59 32.07
C SER A 232 -36.20 10.11 32.03
N TYR A 233 -36.51 10.83 33.10
CA TYR A 233 -36.27 12.29 33.15
C TYR A 233 -34.77 12.62 33.03
N GLY A 234 -33.88 11.76 33.53
CA GLY A 234 -32.43 11.96 33.38
C GLY A 234 -31.99 11.96 31.92
N ASP A 235 -32.45 10.99 31.14
CA ASP A 235 -32.10 10.87 29.72
C ASP A 235 -32.70 11.99 28.88
N VAL A 236 -33.95 12.36 29.16
CA VAL A 236 -34.61 13.51 28.50
C VAL A 236 -33.89 14.82 28.85
N LYS A 237 -33.43 14.98 30.09
CA LYS A 237 -32.64 16.13 30.52
C LYS A 237 -31.29 16.20 29.80
N ASN A 238 -30.59 15.09 29.62
CA ASN A 238 -29.31 15.07 28.89
C ASN A 238 -29.49 15.55 27.44
N LEU A 239 -30.58 15.14 26.78
CA LEU A 239 -30.92 15.64 25.45
C LEU A 239 -31.25 17.14 25.45
N ALA A 240 -32.00 17.62 26.45
CA ALA A 240 -32.30 19.04 26.60
C ALA A 240 -31.03 19.88 26.82
N ASP A 241 -30.12 19.42 27.68
CA ASP A 241 -28.84 20.08 27.94
C ASP A 241 -27.95 20.12 26.68
N PHE A 242 -27.96 19.06 25.88
CA PHE A 242 -27.27 19.04 24.58
C PHE A 242 -27.88 20.06 23.60
N MET A 243 -29.21 20.12 23.49
CA MET A 243 -29.89 21.11 22.64
C MET A 243 -29.72 22.55 23.14
N ALA A 244 -29.46 22.75 24.43
CA ALA A 244 -29.10 24.04 25.01
C ALA A 244 -27.67 24.46 24.63
N GLN A 245 -26.71 23.53 24.65
CA GLN A 245 -25.33 23.77 24.19
C GLN A 245 -25.25 24.06 22.69
N TYR A 246 -26.11 23.42 21.90
CA TYR A 246 -26.16 23.58 20.45
C TYR A 246 -27.49 24.20 20.00
N PRO A 247 -27.65 25.54 20.08
CA PRO A 247 -28.93 26.23 19.84
C PRO A 247 -29.45 26.11 18.40
N ALA A 248 -28.61 25.73 17.44
CA ALA A 248 -28.97 25.53 16.04
C ALA A 248 -29.64 24.16 15.75
N THR A 249 -29.68 23.25 16.72
CA THR A 249 -30.21 21.89 16.49
C THR A 249 -31.74 21.83 16.60
N ASN A 250 -32.37 20.95 15.84
CA ASN A 250 -33.78 20.60 16.01
C ASN A 250 -33.89 19.10 16.28
N VAL A 251 -34.97 18.68 16.95
CA VAL A 251 -35.20 17.28 17.27
C VAL A 251 -36.58 16.81 16.83
N GLU A 252 -36.62 15.63 16.22
CA GLU A 252 -37.86 14.87 16.04
C GLU A 252 -37.98 13.84 17.15
N VAL A 253 -39.12 13.86 17.84
CA VAL A 253 -39.51 12.92 18.88
C VAL A 253 -40.52 11.96 18.27
N ALA A 254 -40.06 10.74 17.98
CA ALA A 254 -40.82 9.70 17.29
C ALA A 254 -41.46 8.75 18.31
N GLY A 255 -42.79 8.73 18.39
CA GLY A 255 -43.53 7.84 19.28
C GLY A 255 -43.96 6.53 18.60
N HIS A 256 -43.88 5.43 19.34
CA HIS A 256 -44.22 4.09 18.86
C HIS A 256 -45.11 3.32 19.84
N THR A 257 -45.86 2.35 19.32
CA THR A 257 -46.66 1.39 20.10
C THR A 257 -46.27 -0.05 19.78
N ASP A 258 -46.77 -0.98 20.60
CA ASP A 258 -46.87 -2.38 20.18
C ASP A 258 -48.06 -2.56 19.23
N SER A 259 -48.25 -3.78 18.72
CA SER A 259 -49.34 -4.11 17.79
C SER A 259 -50.66 -4.50 18.49
N VAL A 260 -50.85 -4.12 19.75
CA VAL A 260 -52.06 -4.50 20.49
C VAL A 260 -53.11 -3.40 20.34
N GLY A 261 -54.21 -3.72 19.69
CA GLY A 261 -55.34 -2.81 19.46
C GLY A 261 -55.39 -2.27 18.02
N PRO A 262 -56.38 -1.43 17.70
CA PRO A 262 -56.55 -0.91 16.35
C PRO A 262 -55.48 0.12 15.96
N ASP A 263 -55.03 0.13 14.70
CA ASP A 263 -54.03 1.08 14.17
C ASP A 263 -54.35 2.54 14.49
N ALA A 264 -55.63 2.94 14.30
CA ALA A 264 -56.07 4.30 14.58
C ALA A 264 -55.96 4.69 16.06
N TYR A 265 -56.10 3.71 16.96
CA TYR A 265 -55.86 3.89 18.39
C TYR A 265 -54.37 4.04 18.68
N ASN A 266 -53.55 3.14 18.12
CA ASN A 266 -52.10 3.13 18.28
C ASN A 266 -51.43 4.38 17.70
N GLN A 267 -51.96 4.91 16.61
CA GLN A 267 -51.55 6.18 16.03
C GLN A 267 -51.79 7.35 17.01
N LYS A 268 -52.94 7.38 17.67
CA LYS A 268 -53.23 8.42 18.68
C LYS A 268 -52.40 8.23 19.95
N LEU A 269 -52.17 6.99 20.38
CA LEU A 269 -51.38 6.68 21.58
C LEU A 269 -49.90 7.04 21.39
N SER A 270 -49.30 6.68 20.26
CA SER A 270 -47.92 7.06 19.91
C SER A 270 -47.75 8.58 19.84
N GLN A 271 -48.71 9.31 19.26
CA GLN A 271 -48.67 10.77 19.25
C GLN A 271 -48.69 11.34 20.67
N ARG A 272 -49.57 10.85 21.54
CA ARG A 272 -49.60 11.28 22.96
C ARG A 272 -48.28 11.03 23.68
N ARG A 273 -47.59 9.92 23.38
CA ARG A 273 -46.28 9.60 23.96
C ARG A 273 -45.20 10.57 23.47
N ALA A 274 -45.17 10.85 22.17
CA ALA A 274 -44.26 11.83 21.60
C ALA A 274 -44.51 13.24 22.17
N ASP A 275 -45.77 13.63 22.31
CA ASP A 275 -46.17 14.90 22.91
C ASP A 275 -45.76 14.98 24.39
N ALA A 276 -45.88 13.89 25.15
CA ALA A 276 -45.44 13.84 26.54
C ALA A 276 -43.93 14.07 26.68
N VAL A 277 -43.10 13.42 25.84
CA VAL A 277 -41.65 13.65 25.84
C VAL A 277 -41.31 15.07 25.39
N LYS A 278 -42.00 15.60 24.36
CA LYS A 278 -41.88 17.01 23.94
C LYS A 278 -42.19 17.97 25.08
N GLN A 279 -43.24 17.73 25.87
CA GLN A 279 -43.57 18.58 27.02
C GLN A 279 -42.48 18.58 28.08
N VAL A 280 -41.83 17.44 28.32
CA VAL A 280 -40.69 17.37 29.25
C VAL A 280 -39.49 18.16 28.71
N LEU A 281 -39.12 17.98 27.43
CA LEU A 281 -38.04 18.76 26.80
C LEU A 281 -38.31 20.27 26.85
N VAL A 282 -39.55 20.69 26.60
CA VAL A 282 -39.94 22.10 26.68
C VAL A 282 -39.86 22.64 28.11
N LYS A 283 -40.30 21.84 29.10
CA LYS A 283 -40.19 22.19 30.51
C LYS A 283 -38.74 22.33 30.97
N ASP A 284 -37.85 21.51 30.41
CA ASP A 284 -36.41 21.54 30.67
C ASP A 284 -35.66 22.62 29.87
N GLY A 285 -36.37 23.46 29.12
CA GLY A 285 -35.84 24.69 28.54
C GLY A 285 -35.64 24.68 27.01
N VAL A 286 -36.00 23.59 26.32
CA VAL A 286 -35.93 23.55 24.84
C VAL A 286 -37.09 24.35 24.25
N ALA A 287 -36.80 25.25 23.30
CA ALA A 287 -37.85 26.02 22.64
C ALA A 287 -38.86 25.10 21.91
N PRO A 288 -40.20 25.30 22.05
CA PRO A 288 -41.21 24.44 21.42
C PRO A 288 -41.11 24.33 19.90
N SER A 289 -40.55 25.36 19.25
CA SER A 289 -40.31 25.41 17.80
C SER A 289 -39.21 24.47 17.33
N ARG A 290 -38.32 24.03 18.23
CA ARG A 290 -37.19 23.14 17.95
C ARG A 290 -37.50 21.66 18.15
N VAL A 291 -38.71 21.35 18.62
CA VAL A 291 -39.15 19.98 18.94
C VAL A 291 -40.36 19.62 18.10
N THR A 292 -40.20 18.67 17.18
CA THR A 292 -41.29 18.09 16.39
C THR A 292 -41.70 16.77 17.00
N ALA A 293 -42.97 16.57 17.34
CA ALA A 293 -43.48 15.32 17.91
C ALA A 293 -44.33 14.58 16.88
N VAL A 294 -43.96 13.35 16.55
CA VAL A 294 -44.63 12.54 15.53
C VAL A 294 -44.94 11.15 16.09
N GLY A 295 -46.22 10.76 16.09
CA GLY A 295 -46.63 9.39 16.35
C GLY A 295 -46.54 8.54 15.08
N TYR A 296 -45.94 7.36 15.16
CA TYR A 296 -45.87 6.39 14.06
C TYR A 296 -46.76 5.16 14.29
N GLY A 297 -47.50 5.11 15.40
CA GLY A 297 -48.29 3.96 15.80
C GLY A 297 -47.43 2.70 15.92
N GLU A 298 -47.98 1.59 15.42
CA GLU A 298 -47.31 0.27 15.39
C GLU A 298 -46.51 0.02 14.10
N SER A 299 -46.47 0.98 13.17
CA SER A 299 -45.92 0.79 11.82
C SER A 299 -44.39 0.60 11.76
N ARG A 300 -43.68 0.89 12.85
CA ARG A 300 -42.21 0.82 12.95
C ARG A 300 -41.77 0.03 14.20
N PRO A 301 -42.00 -1.30 14.24
CA PRO A 301 -41.53 -2.15 15.33
C PRO A 301 -40.02 -2.39 15.24
N VAL A 302 -39.36 -2.46 16.39
CA VAL A 302 -37.92 -2.80 16.51
C VAL A 302 -37.70 -4.17 17.15
N ALA A 303 -38.75 -4.76 17.72
CA ALA A 303 -38.76 -6.09 18.30
C ALA A 303 -40.03 -6.85 17.91
N ASP A 304 -40.03 -8.16 18.13
CA ASP A 304 -41.15 -9.03 17.78
C ASP A 304 -42.39 -8.78 18.66
N ASN A 305 -43.48 -8.34 18.03
CA ASN A 305 -44.76 -8.09 18.69
C ASN A 305 -45.48 -9.37 19.17
N ALA A 306 -45.06 -10.56 18.72
CA ALA A 306 -45.64 -11.81 19.20
C ALA A 306 -45.31 -12.08 20.68
N THR A 307 -44.16 -11.59 21.16
CA THR A 307 -43.69 -11.79 22.54
C THR A 307 -44.00 -10.60 23.44
N GLU A 308 -44.29 -10.84 24.73
CA GLU A 308 -44.50 -9.73 25.68
C GLU A 308 -43.23 -8.88 25.85
N ALA A 309 -42.06 -9.53 25.83
CA ALA A 309 -40.78 -8.84 25.88
C ALA A 309 -40.59 -7.89 24.69
N GLY A 310 -40.88 -8.34 23.46
CA GLY A 310 -40.76 -7.50 22.27
C GLY A 310 -41.79 -6.37 22.22
N ARG A 311 -43.04 -6.62 22.67
CA ARG A 311 -44.04 -5.55 22.84
C ARG A 311 -43.56 -4.48 23.81
N ALA A 312 -42.95 -4.86 24.94
CA ALA A 312 -42.38 -3.91 25.89
C ALA A 312 -41.28 -3.04 25.28
N VAL A 313 -40.45 -3.59 24.40
CA VAL A 313 -39.42 -2.83 23.68
C VAL A 313 -40.03 -1.87 22.66
N ASN A 314 -41.09 -2.29 21.95
CA ASN A 314 -41.77 -1.47 20.93
C ASN A 314 -42.55 -0.28 21.51
N ARG A 315 -43.02 -0.37 22.76
CA ARG A 315 -43.65 0.73 23.50
C ARG A 315 -42.61 1.79 23.89
N ARG A 316 -42.16 2.58 22.92
CA ARG A 316 -41.05 3.53 23.10
C ARG A 316 -41.27 4.87 22.42
N VAL A 317 -40.44 5.83 22.79
CA VAL A 317 -40.22 7.08 22.07
C VAL A 317 -38.72 7.20 21.78
N GLU A 318 -38.38 7.52 20.54
CA GLU A 318 -37.00 7.73 20.11
C GLU A 318 -36.80 9.19 19.69
N ALA A 319 -35.61 9.73 19.97
CA ALA A 319 -35.17 11.01 19.44
C ALA A 319 -33.65 10.99 19.23
N SER A 320 -33.17 11.67 18.20
CA SER A 320 -31.72 11.84 18.00
C SER A 320 -31.40 13.23 17.46
N VAL A 321 -30.28 13.78 17.89
CA VAL A 321 -29.81 15.10 17.48
C VAL A 321 -28.33 15.03 17.18
N GLU A 322 -27.94 15.62 16.06
CA GLU A 322 -26.55 15.77 15.62
C GLU A 322 -26.19 17.26 15.58
N ALA A 323 -25.00 17.60 16.09
CA ALA A 323 -24.48 18.95 16.08
C ALA A 323 -23.01 18.95 15.69
N THR A 324 -22.61 19.95 14.92
CA THR A 324 -21.21 20.17 14.57
C THR A 324 -20.57 21.04 15.65
N ALA A 325 -19.66 20.48 16.45
CA ALA A 325 -18.85 21.21 17.42
C ALA A 325 -17.85 22.08 16.65
N GLN A 326 -18.03 23.40 16.78
CA GLN A 326 -17.15 24.43 16.25
C GLN A 326 -15.91 24.59 17.13
#